data_AF-A0A8T3QPA4-F1
#
_entry.id   AF-A0A8T3QPA4-F1
#
_cell.length_a   1.000
_cell.length_b   1.000
_cell.length_c   1.000
_cell.angle_alpha   90.00
_cell.angle_beta   90.00
_cell.angle_gamma   90.00
#
_symmetry.space_group_name_H-M   'P 1'
#
loop_
_entity.id
_entity.type
_entity.pdbx_description
1 polymer ?
#
loop_
_entity_poly.entity_id
_entity_poly.type
_entity_poly.pdbx_seq_one_letter_code
_entity_poly.pdbx_strand_id
1 'polypeptide(L)'
;MGIAYAAAELGVNETPIEAADELQRDPGIPPAPIKRVLDSGPVKAIGAVAHHDLAAWALATEMGDGRELKDLHMAAERACQKLCQRLSTLVTVEGYRAMLARAMQVAAVEFPFLDESSKGPSTSSPCLGDIATSDGILKATVHDGLTAVLAGVIGLSITFIGE
;
A
#
# COMPACT_ATOMS: atom_id res chain seq x y z
N MET A 1 16.78 41.57 -49.87
CA MET A 1 16.94 40.10 -49.92
C MET A 1 16.17 39.54 -48.73
N GLY A 2 15.06 38.83 -48.81
CA GLY A 2 14.20 38.36 -49.90
C GLY A 2 13.10 37.50 -49.24
N ILE A 3 11.84 37.95 -49.34
CA ILE A 3 10.53 37.23 -49.44
C ILE A 3 10.27 36.01 -48.53
N ALA A 4 9.29 35.97 -47.61
CA ALA A 4 7.82 36.18 -47.66
C ALA A 4 6.98 34.92 -48.04
N TYR A 5 6.11 34.53 -47.09
CA TYR A 5 4.71 34.03 -47.18
C TYR A 5 4.29 32.83 -48.07
N ALA A 6 3.63 31.84 -47.42
CA ALA A 6 2.32 31.23 -47.74
C ALA A 6 2.12 29.96 -46.84
N ALA A 7 1.16 29.82 -45.92
CA ALA A 7 -0.30 29.90 -45.95
C ALA A 7 -0.99 28.73 -46.70
N ALA A 8 -1.71 27.87 -45.95
CA ALA A 8 -3.00 27.21 -46.24
C ALA A 8 -3.14 25.98 -45.32
N GLU A 9 -3.94 26.04 -44.25
CA GLU A 9 -5.40 25.79 -44.25
C GLU A 9 -5.75 24.34 -44.59
N LEU A 10 -6.15 23.58 -43.57
CA LEU A 10 -7.34 22.71 -43.58
C LEU A 10 -7.65 22.34 -42.13
N GLY A 11 -8.67 22.99 -41.58
CA GLY A 11 -9.29 22.54 -40.34
C GLY A 11 -10.14 21.29 -40.58
N VAL A 12 -10.24 20.43 -39.57
CA VAL A 12 -11.50 19.85 -39.10
C VAL A 12 -11.30 19.52 -37.62
N ASN A 13 -12.11 20.16 -36.80
CA ASN A 13 -12.35 19.86 -35.39
C ASN A 13 -13.53 18.88 -35.37
N GLU A 14 -13.34 17.63 -34.94
CA GLU A 14 -14.41 16.74 -34.43
C GLU A 14 -13.82 15.38 -33.99
N THR A 15 -13.89 15.11 -32.68
CA THR A 15 -14.03 13.75 -32.11
C THR A 15 -15.54 13.55 -31.84
N PRO A 16 -16.12 12.36 -31.51
CA PRO A 16 -15.52 11.07 -31.09
C PRO A 16 -16.27 9.79 -31.62
N ILE A 17 -15.81 8.61 -31.17
CA ILE A 17 -16.50 7.28 -31.13
C ILE A 17 -16.40 6.39 -32.40
N GLU A 18 -16.10 5.11 -32.16
CA GLU A 18 -16.07 3.93 -33.08
C GLU A 18 -14.78 3.62 -33.85
N ALA A 19 -13.92 2.80 -33.21
CA ALA A 19 -13.15 1.76 -33.90
C ALA A 19 -12.90 0.61 -32.91
N ALA A 20 -13.96 -0.16 -32.64
CA ALA A 20 -13.78 -1.58 -32.36
C ALA A 20 -13.38 -2.25 -33.68
N ASP A 21 -12.62 -3.33 -33.58
CA ASP A 21 -12.23 -4.23 -34.67
C ASP A 21 -10.88 -3.95 -35.36
N GLU A 22 -9.79 -4.28 -34.66
CA GLU A 22 -8.56 -4.74 -35.31
C GLU A 22 -7.89 -5.82 -34.45
N LEU A 23 -8.62 -6.93 -34.29
CA LEU A 23 -8.03 -8.20 -33.91
C LEU A 23 -7.51 -8.86 -35.20
N GLN A 24 -6.25 -9.32 -35.12
CA GLN A 24 -5.76 -10.53 -35.79
C GLN A 24 -5.14 -10.42 -37.20
N ARG A 25 -3.80 -10.31 -37.23
CA ARG A 25 -2.91 -11.26 -37.93
C ARG A 25 -1.43 -11.02 -37.58
N ASP A 26 -0.90 -11.80 -36.64
CA ASP A 26 0.39 -12.49 -36.80
C ASP A 26 0.43 -13.73 -35.87
N PRO A 27 0.44 -14.96 -36.39
CA PRO A 27 0.49 -16.19 -35.61
C PRO A 27 1.94 -16.72 -35.55
N GLY A 28 2.59 -16.70 -34.39
CA GLY A 28 3.91 -17.34 -34.34
C GLY A 28 4.76 -17.27 -33.08
N ILE A 29 4.36 -16.56 -32.02
CA ILE A 29 5.14 -16.51 -30.78
C ILE A 29 4.25 -16.96 -29.62
N PRO A 30 4.50 -18.14 -29.01
CA PRO A 30 3.77 -18.54 -27.83
C PRO A 30 4.08 -17.54 -26.70
N PRO A 31 3.06 -16.96 -26.03
CA PRO A 31 3.31 -16.13 -24.87
C PRO A 31 4.02 -16.97 -23.81
N ALA A 32 5.15 -16.45 -23.31
CA ALA A 32 5.93 -17.11 -22.27
C ALA A 32 5.02 -17.52 -21.09
N PRO A 33 5.24 -18.70 -20.50
CA PRO A 33 4.38 -19.18 -19.44
C PRO A 33 4.49 -18.24 -18.24
N ILE A 34 3.38 -17.58 -17.92
CA ILE A 34 3.15 -16.97 -16.61
C ILE A 34 3.33 -18.10 -15.60
N LYS A 35 4.51 -18.17 -14.98
CA LYS A 35 4.75 -19.02 -13.81
C LYS A 35 3.95 -18.41 -12.67
N ARG A 36 2.66 -18.74 -12.63
CA ARG A 36 1.88 -18.79 -11.39
C ARG A 36 2.55 -19.84 -10.52
N VAL A 37 3.46 -19.41 -9.66
CA VAL A 37 3.81 -20.18 -8.46
C VAL A 37 2.68 -19.92 -7.46
N LEU A 38 1.55 -20.57 -7.74
CA LEU A 38 0.55 -20.93 -6.75
C LEU A 38 1.12 -22.14 -6.01
N ASP A 39 1.86 -21.91 -4.94
CA ASP A 39 2.19 -22.97 -3.98
C ASP A 39 2.41 -22.34 -2.60
N SER A 40 1.31 -21.91 -1.99
CA SER A 40 1.21 -21.58 -0.56
C SER A 40 -0.26 -21.50 -0.15
N GLY A 41 -0.95 -22.66 -0.09
CA GLY A 41 -2.17 -22.93 0.71
C GLY A 41 -3.41 -22.02 0.60
N PRO A 42 -4.65 -22.55 0.71
CA PRO A 42 -5.87 -21.76 0.56
C PRO A 42 -6.31 -21.03 1.86
N VAL A 43 -5.40 -20.52 2.70
CA VAL A 43 -5.78 -20.08 4.06
C VAL A 43 -5.79 -18.57 4.30
N LYS A 44 -5.19 -17.68 3.49
CA LYS A 44 -4.91 -16.30 3.98
C LYS A 44 -5.08 -15.10 3.03
N ALA A 45 -5.60 -15.28 1.83
CA ALA A 45 -5.81 -14.16 0.91
C ALA A 45 -7.17 -13.44 1.10
N ILE A 46 -8.14 -14.06 1.77
CA ILE A 46 -9.52 -13.56 1.85
C ILE A 46 -9.71 -12.50 2.96
N GLY A 47 -8.89 -12.54 4.03
CA GLY A 47 -8.92 -11.53 5.10
C GLY A 47 -8.12 -10.24 4.82
N ALA A 48 -7.16 -10.28 3.89
CA ALA A 48 -6.28 -9.15 3.61
C ALA A 48 -7.00 -7.99 2.92
N VAL A 49 -7.99 -8.27 2.06
CA VAL A 49 -8.77 -7.23 1.35
C VAL A 49 -9.80 -6.59 2.27
N ALA A 50 -10.49 -7.36 3.12
CA ALA A 50 -11.57 -6.87 3.97
C ALA A 50 -11.09 -5.90 5.07
N HIS A 51 -9.87 -6.06 5.57
CA HIS A 51 -9.32 -5.17 6.60
C HIS A 51 -8.51 -4.02 6.02
N HIS A 52 -8.24 -4.04 4.72
CA HIS A 52 -7.55 -2.95 4.03
C HIS A 52 -8.40 -1.68 4.04
N ASP A 53 -9.69 -1.78 3.74
CA ASP A 53 -10.60 -0.63 3.74
C ASP A 53 -10.75 -0.03 5.14
N LEU A 54 -10.85 -0.87 6.18
CA LEU A 54 -10.91 -0.41 7.56
C LEU A 54 -9.59 0.24 8.00
N ALA A 55 -8.45 -0.32 7.61
CA ALA A 55 -7.13 0.24 7.89
C ALA A 55 -6.93 1.59 7.18
N ALA A 56 -7.33 1.68 5.90
CA ALA A 56 -7.27 2.91 5.12
C ALA A 56 -8.17 3.99 5.72
N TRP A 57 -9.40 3.63 6.12
CA TRP A 57 -10.32 4.52 6.80
C TRP A 57 -9.76 5.02 8.13
N ALA A 58 -9.18 4.13 8.95
CA ALA A 58 -8.58 4.50 10.23
C ALA A 58 -7.41 5.47 10.02
N LEU A 59 -6.56 5.20 9.03
CA LEU A 59 -5.42 6.05 8.71
C LEU A 59 -5.85 7.43 8.20
N ALA A 60 -6.85 7.49 7.32
CA ALA A 60 -7.43 8.75 6.84
C ALA A 60 -8.06 9.56 7.99
N THR A 61 -8.76 8.88 8.90
CA THR A 61 -9.39 9.52 10.08
C THR A 61 -8.34 10.14 11.00
N GLU A 62 -7.22 9.46 11.22
CA GLU A 62 -6.14 10.00 12.06
C GLU A 62 -5.32 11.10 11.34
N MET A 63 -5.25 11.08 10.00
CA MET A 63 -4.49 12.04 9.21
C MET A 63 -5.22 13.38 9.08
N GLY A 64 -6.55 13.39 9.04
CA GLY A 64 -7.34 14.61 8.80
C GLY A 64 -6.95 15.28 7.48
N ASP A 65 -6.75 16.60 7.50
CA ASP A 65 -6.32 17.38 6.33
C ASP A 65 -4.80 17.33 6.07
N GLY A 66 -4.06 16.51 6.82
CA GLY A 66 -2.61 16.34 6.69
C GLY A 66 -2.22 15.88 5.28
N ARG A 67 -1.22 16.55 4.69
CA ARG A 67 -0.76 16.26 3.32
C ARG A 67 0.70 15.85 3.23
N GLU A 68 1.45 15.94 4.32
CA GLU A 68 2.86 15.56 4.31
C GLU A 68 3.07 14.09 4.64
N LEU A 69 4.25 13.56 4.29
CA LEU A 69 4.64 12.20 4.65
C LEU A 69 4.75 12.04 6.18
N LYS A 70 5.21 13.10 6.85
CA LYS A 70 5.27 13.16 8.31
C LYS A 70 3.88 13.04 8.95
N ASP A 71 2.88 13.71 8.38
CA ASP A 71 1.49 13.64 8.88
C ASP A 71 0.95 12.21 8.79
N LEU A 72 1.22 11.54 7.67
CA LEU A 72 0.85 10.16 7.42
C LEU A 72 1.53 9.20 8.43
N HIS A 73 2.81 9.40 8.69
CA HIS A 73 3.54 8.62 9.68
C HIS A 73 2.96 8.81 11.10
N MET A 74 2.74 10.06 11.51
CA MET A 74 2.14 10.35 12.81
C MET A 74 0.70 9.83 12.90
N ALA A 75 -0.07 9.83 11.81
CA ALA A 75 -1.41 9.28 11.76
C ALA A 75 -1.40 7.75 11.97
N ALA A 76 -0.50 7.05 11.27
CA ALA A 76 -0.32 5.62 11.46
C ALA A 76 0.12 5.29 12.89
N GLU A 77 1.03 6.09 13.46
CA GLU A 77 1.48 5.92 14.84
C GLU A 77 0.34 6.11 15.85
N ARG A 78 -0.51 7.14 15.67
CA ARG A 78 -1.71 7.33 16.50
C ARG A 78 -2.70 6.17 16.37
N ALA A 79 -2.94 5.68 15.17
CA ALA A 79 -3.79 4.51 14.94
C ALA A 79 -3.23 3.28 15.66
N CYS A 80 -1.92 3.06 15.55
CA CYS A 80 -1.22 1.95 16.19
C CYS A 80 -1.32 2.03 17.72
N GLN A 81 -1.09 3.21 18.31
CA GLN A 81 -1.21 3.41 19.75
C GLN A 81 -2.64 3.18 20.26
N LYS A 82 -3.65 3.66 19.54
CA LYS A 82 -5.06 3.42 19.88
C LYS A 82 -5.40 1.93 19.82
N LEU A 83 -4.94 1.22 18.80
CA LEU A 83 -5.09 -0.23 18.70
C LEU A 83 -4.39 -0.95 19.86
N CYS A 84 -3.15 -0.57 20.19
CA CYS A 84 -2.40 -1.11 21.31
C CYS A 84 -3.18 -0.95 22.63
N GLN A 85 -3.71 0.24 22.91
CA GLN A 85 -4.50 0.51 24.11
C GLN A 85 -5.74 -0.38 24.21
N ARG A 86 -6.41 -0.67 23.09
CA ARG A 86 -7.62 -1.49 23.08
C ARG A 86 -7.33 -2.98 23.12
N LEU A 87 -6.32 -3.44 22.38
CA LEU A 87 -6.01 -4.86 22.25
C LEU A 87 -5.17 -5.39 23.41
N SER A 88 -4.38 -4.53 24.06
CA SER A 88 -3.56 -4.93 25.21
C SER A 88 -4.40 -5.41 26.40
N THR A 89 -5.67 -5.03 26.50
CA THR A 89 -6.59 -5.58 27.51
C THR A 89 -6.95 -7.05 27.26
N LEU A 90 -6.73 -7.55 26.04
CA LEU A 90 -7.02 -8.93 25.62
C LEU A 90 -5.75 -9.78 25.53
N VAL A 91 -4.67 -9.24 24.95
CA VAL A 91 -3.46 -10.01 24.62
C VAL A 91 -2.20 -9.52 25.32
N THR A 92 -2.30 -8.57 26.25
CA THR A 92 -1.18 -7.80 26.83
C THR A 92 -0.46 -6.89 25.82
N VAL A 93 0.37 -5.96 26.32
CA VAL A 93 1.20 -5.09 25.46
C VAL A 93 2.19 -5.92 24.63
N GLU A 94 2.74 -6.97 25.21
CA GLU A 94 3.73 -7.82 24.55
C GLU A 94 3.09 -8.69 23.47
N GLY A 95 1.87 -9.18 23.69
CA GLY A 95 1.10 -9.85 22.64
C GLY A 95 0.75 -8.91 21.49
N TYR A 96 0.39 -7.66 21.78
CA TYR A 96 0.19 -6.64 20.74
C TYR A 96 1.47 -6.39 19.93
N ARG A 97 2.61 -6.20 20.60
CA ARG A 97 3.91 -6.01 19.92
C ARG A 97 4.29 -7.20 19.05
N ALA A 98 4.04 -8.43 19.50
CA ALA A 98 4.27 -9.62 18.69
C ALA A 98 3.38 -9.66 17.43
N MET A 99 2.11 -9.26 17.55
CA MET A 99 1.22 -9.15 16.38
C MET A 99 1.68 -8.05 15.42
N LEU A 100 2.08 -6.89 15.92
CA LEU A 100 2.60 -5.80 15.12
C LEU A 100 3.87 -6.20 14.37
N ALA A 101 4.85 -6.79 15.06
CA ALA A 101 6.06 -7.31 14.44
C ALA A 101 5.74 -8.34 13.35
N ARG A 102 4.79 -9.23 13.60
CA ARG A 102 4.35 -10.21 12.60
C ARG A 102 3.69 -9.54 11.39
N ALA A 103 2.84 -8.53 11.61
CA ALA A 103 2.20 -7.78 10.53
C ALA A 103 3.24 -7.04 9.67
N MET A 104 4.23 -6.40 10.30
CA MET A 104 5.35 -5.74 9.61
C MET A 104 6.17 -6.72 8.78
N GLN A 105 6.50 -7.90 9.32
CA GLN A 105 7.22 -8.94 8.56
C GLN A 105 6.45 -9.42 7.33
N VAL A 106 5.11 -9.54 7.44
CA VAL A 106 4.27 -9.94 6.30
C VAL A 106 4.23 -8.83 5.27
N ALA A 107 3.98 -7.59 5.69
CA ALA A 107 3.93 -6.44 4.79
C ALA A 107 5.29 -6.14 4.13
N ALA A 108 6.40 -6.44 4.82
CA ALA A 108 7.75 -6.25 4.28
C ALA A 108 8.05 -7.06 3.01
N VAL A 109 7.29 -8.14 2.75
CA VAL A 109 7.39 -8.90 1.50
C VAL A 109 7.03 -8.03 0.29
N GLU A 110 6.03 -7.17 0.42
CA GLU A 110 5.56 -6.27 -0.64
C GLU A 110 6.17 -4.86 -0.51
N PHE A 111 6.53 -4.47 0.71
CA PHE A 111 7.02 -3.14 1.06
C PHE A 111 8.36 -3.24 1.82
N PRO A 112 9.49 -3.44 1.11
CA PRO A 112 10.78 -3.72 1.75
C PRO A 112 11.26 -2.65 2.75
N PHE A 113 10.79 -1.41 2.62
CA PHE A 113 11.10 -0.33 3.56
C PHE A 113 10.53 -0.55 4.98
N LEU A 114 9.64 -1.52 5.17
CA LEU A 114 9.11 -1.92 6.47
C LEU A 114 10.03 -2.88 7.22
N ASP A 115 11.03 -3.47 6.56
CA ASP A 115 11.93 -4.43 7.19
C ASP A 115 12.85 -3.73 8.22
N GLU A 116 12.64 -4.06 9.49
CA GLU A 116 13.41 -3.54 10.62
C GLU A 116 14.87 -4.01 10.61
N SER A 117 15.19 -5.13 9.95
CA SER A 117 16.57 -5.62 9.87
C SER A 117 17.49 -4.69 9.08
N SER A 118 16.90 -3.84 8.24
CA SER A 118 17.62 -2.79 7.50
C SER A 118 17.81 -1.49 8.30
N LYS A 119 17.16 -1.35 9.47
CA LYS A 119 17.10 -0.10 10.23
C LYS A 119 18.00 -0.17 11.46
N GLY A 120 18.77 0.90 11.68
CA GLY A 120 19.51 1.11 12.92
C GLY A 120 18.60 1.24 14.14
N PRO A 121 19.16 1.36 15.36
CA PRO A 121 18.36 1.47 16.58
C PRO A 121 17.36 2.64 16.51
N SER A 122 16.07 2.31 16.48
CA SER A 122 14.95 3.26 16.44
C SER A 122 14.76 3.92 17.81
N THR A 123 14.64 5.25 17.84
CA THR A 123 14.49 6.02 19.10
C THR A 123 13.27 6.92 19.14
N SER A 124 12.55 7.11 18.04
CA SER A 124 11.56 8.20 17.94
C SER A 124 10.10 7.76 18.13
N SER A 125 9.76 6.50 17.83
CA SER A 125 8.36 6.08 17.71
C SER A 125 8.09 4.69 18.34
N PRO A 126 7.10 4.57 19.26
CA PRO A 126 6.91 3.38 20.08
C PRO A 126 6.24 2.20 19.40
N CYS A 127 5.54 2.40 18.27
CA CYS A 127 4.93 1.31 17.53
C CYS A 127 5.61 1.05 16.18
N LEU A 128 5.74 2.08 15.34
CA LEU A 128 6.21 1.90 13.96
C LEU A 128 7.72 2.17 13.81
N GLY A 129 8.35 2.87 14.77
CA GLY A 129 9.73 3.33 14.59
C GLY A 129 9.88 4.34 13.45
N ASP A 130 11.12 4.62 13.02
CA ASP A 130 11.42 5.61 11.98
C ASP A 130 11.16 5.09 10.54
N ILE A 131 9.93 4.66 10.24
CA ILE A 131 9.56 4.17 8.90
C ILE A 131 9.57 5.27 7.83
N ALA A 132 9.50 6.54 8.23
CA ALA A 132 9.12 7.65 7.35
C ALA A 132 10.24 8.64 7.00
N THR A 133 11.51 8.28 7.18
CA THR A 133 12.64 9.18 6.89
C THR A 133 13.56 8.70 5.76
N SER A 134 13.21 7.63 5.05
CA SER A 134 13.96 7.19 3.88
C SER A 134 13.69 8.11 2.69
N ASP A 135 14.68 8.94 2.37
CA ASP A 135 14.69 9.76 1.14
C ASP A 135 14.42 8.88 -0.09
N GLY A 136 13.43 9.27 -0.89
CA GLY A 136 13.14 8.67 -2.20
C GLY A 136 11.96 7.71 -2.28
N ILE A 137 11.25 7.42 -1.17
CA ILE A 137 10.03 6.61 -1.23
C ILE A 137 8.81 7.47 -1.55
N LEU A 138 8.01 7.05 -2.52
CA LEU A 138 6.75 7.71 -2.87
C LEU A 138 5.78 7.67 -1.68
N LYS A 139 5.13 8.80 -1.40
CA LYS A 139 4.12 8.91 -0.34
C LYS A 139 3.02 7.84 -0.48
N ALA A 140 2.59 7.54 -1.70
CA ALA A 140 1.61 6.50 -1.97
C ALA A 140 2.10 5.11 -1.50
N THR A 141 3.35 4.76 -1.81
CA THR A 141 3.96 3.49 -1.36
C THR A 141 4.07 3.41 0.16
N VAL A 142 4.39 4.53 0.84
CA VAL A 142 4.38 4.58 2.31
C VAL A 142 2.98 4.43 2.86
N HIS A 143 1.99 5.07 2.25
CA HIS A 143 0.59 4.95 2.62
C HIS A 143 0.10 3.49 2.53
N ASP A 144 0.39 2.83 1.40
CA ASP A 144 -0.03 1.46 1.15
C ASP A 144 0.66 0.49 2.12
N GLY A 145 1.95 0.66 2.36
CA GLY A 145 2.67 -0.17 3.33
C GLY A 145 2.16 0.00 4.76
N LEU A 146 1.89 1.24 5.20
CA LEU A 146 1.31 1.50 6.53
C LEU A 146 -0.11 0.94 6.65
N THR A 147 -0.91 1.05 5.58
CA THR A 147 -2.24 0.46 5.51
C THR A 147 -2.16 -1.07 5.61
N ALA A 148 -1.24 -1.70 4.89
CA ALA A 148 -1.01 -3.14 4.94
C ALA A 148 -0.61 -3.63 6.35
N VAL A 149 0.24 -2.88 7.06
CA VAL A 149 0.60 -3.20 8.46
C VAL A 149 -0.64 -3.15 9.37
N LEU A 150 -1.41 -2.08 9.32
CA LEU A 150 -2.61 -1.92 10.14
C LEU A 150 -3.67 -2.99 9.82
N ALA A 151 -3.89 -3.28 8.53
CA ALA A 151 -4.78 -4.36 8.09
C ALA A 151 -4.31 -5.73 8.61
N GLY A 152 -3.00 -5.98 8.59
CA GLY A 152 -2.38 -7.18 9.14
C GLY A 152 -2.63 -7.34 10.65
N VAL A 153 -2.48 -6.26 11.43
CA VAL A 153 -2.78 -6.28 12.87
C VAL A 153 -4.26 -6.56 13.13
N ILE A 154 -5.17 -5.94 12.38
CA ILE A 154 -6.61 -6.16 12.49
C ILE A 154 -6.95 -7.62 12.17
N GLY A 155 -6.45 -8.15 11.05
CA GLY A 155 -6.70 -9.54 10.65
C GLY A 155 -6.13 -10.56 11.64
N LEU A 156 -4.95 -10.31 12.20
CA LEU A 156 -4.40 -11.14 13.28
C LEU A 156 -5.27 -11.06 14.53
N SER A 157 -5.77 -9.89 14.89
CA SER A 157 -6.63 -9.71 16.06
C SER A 157 -7.93 -10.52 15.93
N ILE A 158 -8.56 -10.51 14.75
CA ILE A 158 -9.76 -11.32 14.47
C ILE A 158 -9.42 -12.81 14.55
N THR A 159 -8.28 -13.22 14.02
CA THR A 159 -7.83 -14.62 14.09
C THR A 159 -7.65 -15.08 15.55
N PHE A 160 -7.16 -14.21 16.44
CA PHE A 160 -6.93 -14.54 17.86
C PHE A 160 -8.20 -14.46 18.72
N ILE A 161 -9.11 -13.54 18.43
CA ILE A 161 -10.35 -13.33 19.20
C ILE A 161 -11.46 -14.29 18.73
N GLY A 162 -11.37 -14.78 17.49
CA GLY A 162 -12.39 -15.61 16.85
C GLY A 162 -13.36 -14.78 16.00
N GLU A 163 -14.06 -15.47 15.09
CA GLU A 163 -15.26 -14.96 14.39
C GLU A 163 -16.52 -15.25 15.19
#